data_AF-A0A2T0LM22-F1
#
_entry.id   AF-A0A2T0LM22-F1
#
_cell.length_a   1.000
_cell.length_b   1.000
_cell.length_c   1.000
_cell.angle_alpha   90.00
_cell.angle_beta   90.00
_cell.angle_gamma   90.00
#
_symmetry.space_group_name_H-M   'P 1'
#
loop_
_entity.id
_entity.type
_entity.pdbx_description
1 polymer ?
#
loop_
_entity_poly.entity_id
_entity_poly.type
_entity_poly.pdbx_seq_one_letter_code
_entity_poly.pdbx_strand_id
1 'polypeptide(L)' 'MRHHRRLGCRPVDRIEADRAAMVALPPVPPIVGWRSSTRLARDHYVRVASNDYSVHPSAIGRLVEIVADPEQVTVTCAG' A
#
# COMPACT_ATOMS: atom_id res chain seq x y z
N MET A 1 -0.06 -7.46 -32.77
CA MET A 1 -0.11 -8.13 -31.45
C MET A 1 0.47 -9.54 -31.59
N ARG A 2 1.33 -10.01 -30.68
CA ARG A 2 2.16 -11.23 -30.86
C ARG A 2 1.55 -12.47 -30.20
N HIS A 3 1.46 -13.56 -30.95
CA HIS A 3 1.09 -14.89 -30.45
C HIS A 3 2.32 -15.64 -29.90
N HIS A 4 2.15 -16.36 -28.77
CA HIS A 4 3.25 -17.04 -28.09
C HIS A 4 3.21 -18.55 -28.30
N ARG A 5 4.23 -19.09 -29.00
CA ARG A 5 4.35 -20.53 -29.34
C ARG A 5 4.17 -21.47 -28.14
N ARG A 6 4.72 -21.15 -26.97
CA ARG A 6 4.61 -21.99 -25.76
C ARG A 6 3.21 -21.94 -25.12
N LEU A 7 2.53 -20.79 -25.20
CA LEU A 7 1.21 -20.59 -24.62
C LEU A 7 0.08 -21.01 -25.57
N GLY A 8 0.36 -21.10 -26.88
CA GLY A 8 -0.64 -21.41 -27.90
C GLY A 8 -1.69 -20.31 -28.11
N CYS A 9 -1.57 -19.18 -27.41
CA CYS A 9 -2.47 -18.03 -27.46
C CYS A 9 -1.70 -16.72 -27.22
N ARG A 10 -2.38 -15.59 -27.27
CA ARG A 10 -1.82 -14.34 -26.72
C ARG A 10 -1.96 -14.40 -25.20
N PRO A 11 -0.99 -13.88 -24.43
CA PRO A 11 -1.10 -13.89 -22.97
C PRO A 11 -2.41 -13.30 -22.42
N VAL A 12 -2.94 -12.24 -23.05
CA VAL A 12 -4.21 -11.62 -22.63
C VAL A 12 -5.42 -12.56 -22.77
N ASP A 13 -5.39 -13.47 -23.77
CA ASP A 13 -6.51 -14.38 -24.04
C ASP A 13 -6.66 -15.44 -22.95
N ARG A 14 -5.61 -15.61 -22.12
CA ARG A 14 -5.57 -16.62 -21.07
C ARG A 14 -6.13 -16.14 -19.73
N ILE A 15 -6.22 -14.82 -19.54
CA ILE A 15 -6.56 -14.20 -18.24
C ILE A 15 -7.88 -14.70 -17.68
N GLU A 16 -8.93 -14.80 -18.50
CA GLU A 16 -10.24 -15.25 -18.04
C GLU A 16 -10.23 -16.72 -17.59
N ALA A 17 -9.58 -17.59 -18.36
CA ALA A 17 -9.47 -19.02 -18.04
C ALA A 17 -8.66 -19.25 -16.77
N ASP A 18 -7.54 -18.53 -16.60
CA ASP A 18 -6.71 -18.65 -15.41
C ASP A 18 -7.45 -18.09 -14.18
N ARG A 19 -8.17 -16.97 -14.31
CA ARG A 19 -8.99 -16.39 -13.23
C ARG A 19 -10.11 -17.32 -12.78
N ALA A 20 -10.77 -18.01 -13.72
CA ALA A 20 -11.83 -18.98 -13.39
C ALA A 20 -11.31 -20.20 -12.63
N ALA A 21 -10.02 -20.52 -12.76
CA ALA A 21 -9.38 -21.62 -12.05
C ALA A 21 -8.81 -21.23 -10.66
N MET A 22 -8.79 -19.94 -10.31
CA MET A 22 -8.30 -19.47 -9.01
C MET A 22 -9.32 -19.74 -7.90
N VAL A 23 -8.82 -19.98 -6.69
CA VAL A 23 -9.65 -20.02 -5.47
C VAL A 23 -10.20 -18.63 -5.17
N ALA A 24 -11.38 -18.58 -4.54
CA ALA A 24 -11.97 -17.32 -4.08
C ALA A 24 -11.02 -16.56 -3.14
N LEU A 25 -11.02 -15.23 -3.26
CA LEU A 25 -10.25 -14.38 -2.37
C LEU A 25 -10.77 -14.50 -0.92
N PRO A 26 -9.89 -14.40 0.09
CA PRO A 26 -10.32 -14.25 1.46
C PRO A 26 -11.30 -13.07 1.61
N PRO A 27 -12.28 -13.15 2.53
CA PRO A 27 -13.27 -12.09 2.72
C PRO A 27 -12.67 -10.79 3.28
N VAL A 28 -11.43 -10.85 3.80
CA VAL A 28 -10.70 -9.70 4.33
C VAL A 28 -9.50 -9.43 3.40
N PRO A 29 -9.38 -8.22 2.85
CA PRO A 29 -8.22 -7.84 2.07
C PRO A 29 -6.92 -7.98 2.89
N PRO A 30 -5.82 -8.43 2.27
CA PRO A 30 -4.53 -8.37 2.94
C PRO A 30 -4.14 -6.93 3.25
N ILE A 31 -3.37 -6.73 4.31
CA ILE A 31 -2.73 -5.44 4.55
C ILE A 31 -1.65 -5.26 3.48
N VAL A 32 -1.77 -4.18 2.71
CA VAL A 32 -0.79 -3.76 1.72
C VAL A 32 -0.10 -2.49 2.19
N GLY A 33 1.16 -2.30 1.80
CA GLY A 33 1.96 -1.16 2.21
C GLY A 33 2.38 -1.20 3.69
N TRP A 34 2.60 -0.03 4.26
CA TRP A 34 2.98 0.15 5.66
C TRP A 34 1.87 0.84 6.43
N ARG A 35 1.59 0.33 7.63
CA ARG A 35 0.68 0.97 8.59
C ARG A 35 1.31 0.94 9.96
N SER A 36 1.39 2.09 10.61
CA SER A 36 1.89 2.21 11.98
C SER A 36 1.21 3.37 12.70
N SER A 37 1.32 3.39 14.02
CA SER A 37 0.85 4.50 14.84
C SER A 37 1.93 4.87 15.83
N THR A 38 2.14 6.17 16.00
CA THR A 38 3.13 6.70 16.94
C THR A 38 2.67 8.04 17.48
N ARG A 39 3.23 8.46 18.61
CA ARG A 39 3.07 9.83 19.07
C ARG A 39 4.08 10.70 18.32
N LEU A 40 3.60 11.75 17.64
CA LEU A 40 4.48 12.60 16.84
C LEU A 40 5.51 13.30 17.74
N ALA A 41 6.79 13.09 17.44
CA ALA A 41 7.88 13.69 18.18
C ALA A 41 8.00 15.20 17.91
N ARG A 42 8.78 15.91 18.75
CA ARG A 42 8.94 17.37 18.69
C ARG A 42 9.61 17.85 17.41
N ASP A 43 10.38 16.98 16.77
CA ASP A 43 11.03 17.24 15.49
C ASP A 43 10.05 17.19 14.31
N HIS A 44 8.77 16.86 14.51
CA HIS A 44 7.69 16.86 13.51
C HIS A 44 7.93 15.96 12.28
N TYR A 45 8.75 14.92 12.40
CA TYR A 45 8.99 13.94 11.34
C TYR A 45 8.44 12.54 11.65
N VAL A 46 8.08 11.81 10.60
CA VAL A 46 7.82 10.37 10.64
C VAL A 46 8.75 9.64 9.66
N ARG A 47 9.32 8.52 10.10
CA ARG A 47 10.20 7.67 9.28
C ARG A 47 9.38 6.57 8.61
N VAL A 48 9.40 6.49 7.29
CA VAL A 48 8.79 5.41 6.50
C VAL A 48 9.82 4.92 5.48
N ALA A 49 10.08 3.60 5.46
CA ALA A 49 11.00 2.97 4.50
C ALA A 49 12.33 3.72 4.32
N SER A 50 12.97 4.10 5.43
CA SER A 50 14.24 4.88 5.48
C SER A 50 14.17 6.34 5.03
N ASN A 51 12.98 6.90 4.78
CA ASN A 51 12.77 8.30 4.43
C ASN A 51 12.04 9.04 5.58
N ASP A 52 12.39 10.30 5.80
CA ASP A 52 11.76 11.18 6.80
C ASP A 52 10.76 12.13 6.12
N TYR A 53 9.52 12.11 6.59
CA TYR A 53 8.43 12.96 6.09
C TYR A 53 7.99 13.94 7.16
N SER A 54 7.90 15.22 6.82
CA SER A 54 7.41 16.23 7.73
C SER A 54 5.90 16.12 7.92
N VAL A 55 5.46 16.35 9.15
CA VAL A 55 4.05 16.42 9.55
C VAL A 55 3.78 17.81 10.11
N HIS A 56 2.56 18.31 9.94
CA HIS A 56 2.24 19.65 10.43
C HIS A 56 2.49 19.76 11.96
N PRO A 57 3.25 20.76 12.44
CA PRO A 57 3.65 20.87 13.85
C PRO A 57 2.50 20.94 14.87
N SER A 58 1.28 21.32 14.45
CA SER A 58 0.09 21.27 15.32
C SER A 58 -0.25 19.85 15.81
N ALA A 59 0.32 18.81 15.17
CA ALA A 59 0.17 17.43 15.59
C ALA A 59 1.23 16.93 16.58
N ILE A 60 2.22 17.75 16.96
CA ILE A 60 3.28 17.35 17.90
C ILE A 60 2.66 16.88 19.21
N GLY A 61 3.13 15.73 19.72
CA GLY A 61 2.63 15.11 20.94
C GLY A 61 1.27 14.42 20.79
N ARG A 62 0.65 14.44 19.61
CA ARG A 62 -0.59 13.71 19.33
C ARG A 62 -0.29 12.32 18.79
N LEU A 63 -1.22 11.40 19.01
CA LEU A 63 -1.20 10.10 18.34
C LEU A 63 -1.52 10.33 16.86
N VAL A 64 -0.63 9.89 15.99
CA VAL A 64 -0.82 9.91 14.54
C VAL A 64 -0.83 8.50 14.00
N GLU A 65 -1.68 8.28 13.00
CA GLU A 65 -1.68 7.09 12.17
C GLU A 65 -0.95 7.40 10.86
N ILE A 66 -0.08 6.48 10.46
CA ILE A 66 0.72 6.56 9.25
C ILE A 66 0.26 5.41 8.35
N VAL A 67 -0.18 5.75 7.14
CA VAL A 67 -0.51 4.81 6.08
C VAL A 67 0.34 5.17 4.87
N ALA A 68 1.08 4.20 4.34
CA ALA A 68 1.98 4.44 3.23
C ALA A 68 1.99 3.30 2.22
N ASP A 69 2.21 3.67 0.97
CA ASP A 69 2.51 2.78 -0.14
C ASP A 69 3.67 3.38 -0.97
N PRO A 70 4.10 2.77 -2.09
CA PRO A 70 5.19 3.30 -2.89
C PRO A 70 4.95 4.69 -3.52
N GLU A 71 3.70 5.14 -3.63
CA GLU A 71 3.31 6.39 -4.28
C GLU A 71 3.04 7.50 -3.25
N GLN A 72 2.46 7.15 -2.10
CA GLN A 72 1.99 8.14 -1.13
C GLN A 72 2.24 7.74 0.33
N VAL A 73 2.55 8.76 1.14
CA VAL A 73 2.55 8.70 2.62
C VAL A 73 1.46 9.61 3.15
N THR A 74 0.50 9.05 3.88
CA THR A 74 -0.61 9.77 4.51
C THR A 74 -0.46 9.69 6.03
N VAL A 75 -0.48 10.85 6.68
CA VAL A 75 -0.45 10.94 8.15
C VAL A 75 -1.75 11.59 8.62
N THR A 76 -2.49 10.88 9.45
CA THR A 76 -3.75 11.35 10.03
C THR A 76 -3.63 11.45 11.54
N CYS A 77 -4.16 12.52 12.13
CA CYS A 77 -4.34 12.63 13.57
C CYS A 77 -5.84 12.75 13.84
N ALA A 78 -6.37 11.96 14.76
CA ALA A 78 -7.74 12.13 15.23
C ALA A 78 -7.81 13.49 15.95
N GLY A 79 -8.67 14.37 15.44
CA GLY A 79 -8.96 15.71 15.96
C GLY A 79 -9.36 15.70 17.43
#